data_AF-A0A847B481-F1
#
_entry.id   AF-A0A847B481-F1
#
_cell.length_a   1.000
_cell.length_b   1.000
_cell.length_c   1.000
_cell.angle_alpha   90.00
_cell.angle_beta   90.00
_cell.angle_gamma   90.00
#
_symmetry.space_group_name_H-M   'P 1'
#
loop_
_entity.id
_entity.type
_entity.pdbx_description
1 polymer ?
#
loop_
_entity_poly.entity_id
_entity_poly.type
_entity_poly.pdbx_seq_one_letter_code
_entity_poly.pdbx_strand_id
1 'polypeptide(L)'
;MKYLIEHLNEHHEPKQIIICTLFDKVYARKTEIEIDYVGKVLVEDCFLVGYGLDYNEIERNTPYVYIAEQEDIDKWNAEIHK
;
A
#
# COMPACT_ATOMS: atom_id res chain seq x y z
N MET A 1 8.53 -2.25 4.66
CA MET A 1 8.44 -1.58 5.98
C MET A 1 9.53 -2.03 6.94
N LYS A 2 9.80 -3.33 7.13
CA LYS A 2 10.87 -3.84 8.02
C LYS A 2 12.22 -3.12 7.84
N TYR A 3 12.68 -3.06 6.59
CA TYR A 3 13.90 -2.31 6.23
C TYR A 3 13.93 -0.87 6.74
N LEU A 4 12.81 -0.14 6.63
CA LEU A 4 12.75 1.26 7.06
C LEU A 4 12.86 1.38 8.58
N ILE A 5 12.24 0.46 9.33
CA ILE A 5 12.34 0.41 10.79
C ILE A 5 13.78 0.14 11.21
N GLU A 6 14.42 -0.86 10.60
CA GLU A 6 15.84 -1.20 10.85
C GLU A 6 16.75 -0.01 10.55
N HIS A 7 16.58 0.62 9.38
CA HIS A 7 17.34 1.80 8.98
C HIS A 7 17.16 2.99 9.94
N LEU A 8 15.92 3.27 10.37
CA LEU A 8 15.64 4.34 11.32
C LEU A 8 16.28 4.08 12.68
N ASN A 9 16.23 2.84 13.17
CA ASN A 9 16.88 2.45 14.42
C ASN A 9 18.40 2.56 14.34
N GLU A 10 19.00 2.09 13.24
CA GLU A 10 20.45 2.03 13.07
C GLU A 10 21.09 3.41 12.89
N HIS A 11 20.42 4.34 12.19
CA HIS A 11 21.03 5.62 11.80
C HIS A 11 20.51 6.84 12.55
N HIS A 12 19.36 6.75 13.21
CA HIS A 12 18.69 7.92 13.77
C HIS A 12 18.31 7.80 15.25
N GLU A 13 18.43 6.62 15.87
CA GLU A 13 18.13 6.36 17.30
C GLU A 13 16.86 7.09 17.81
N PRO A 14 15.70 6.94 17.12
CA PRO A 14 14.49 7.64 17.53
C PRO A 14 14.02 7.16 18.90
N LYS A 15 13.48 8.07 19.71
CA LYS A 15 12.89 7.72 21.02
C LYS A 15 11.76 6.68 20.90
N GLN A 16 11.00 6.74 19.81
CA GLN A 16 9.91 5.82 19.51
C GLN A 16 9.64 5.81 18.00
N ILE A 17 9.31 4.64 17.46
CA ILE A 17 8.77 4.47 16.10
C ILE A 17 7.32 3.99 16.24
N ILE A 18 6.42 4.63 15.52
CA ILE A 18 4.99 4.29 15.46
C ILE A 18 4.62 4.11 14.00
N ILE A 19 3.89 3.05 13.68
CA ILE A 19 3.47 2.71 12.33
C ILE A 19 1.96 2.92 12.20
N CYS A 20 1.58 3.75 11.24
CA CYS A 20 0.19 3.96 10.84
C CYS A 20 0.05 3.63 9.35
N THR A 21 -0.92 2.78 9.00
CA THR A 21 -1.27 2.47 7.61
C THR A 21 -2.77 2.59 7.39
N LEU A 22 -3.17 3.03 6.20
CA LEU A 22 -4.57 3.04 5.82
C LEU A 22 -5.09 1.62 5.55
N PHE A 23 -4.27 0.78 4.92
CA PHE A 23 -4.62 -0.60 4.59
C PHE A 23 -3.53 -1.57 5.04
N ASP A 24 -3.94 -2.65 5.69
CA ASP A 24 -3.06 -3.75 6.09
C ASP A 24 -3.44 -5.05 5.37
N LYS A 25 -2.64 -5.43 4.37
CA LYS A 25 -2.80 -6.69 3.62
C LYS A 25 -2.10 -7.84 4.35
N VAL A 26 -2.71 -8.32 5.43
CA VAL A 26 -2.11 -9.35 6.30
C VAL A 26 -1.72 -10.63 5.54
N TYR A 27 -2.51 -11.01 4.53
CA TYR A 27 -2.27 -12.19 3.68
C TYR A 27 -1.01 -12.06 2.81
N ALA A 28 -0.58 -10.83 2.49
CA ALA A 28 0.55 -10.56 1.59
C ALA A 28 1.87 -10.34 2.35
N ARG A 29 1.88 -10.51 3.68
CA ARG A 29 3.06 -10.26 4.52
C ARG A 29 4.12 -11.34 4.29
N LYS A 30 5.31 -10.90 3.90
CA LYS A 30 6.52 -11.75 3.82
C LYS A 30 7.31 -11.79 5.13
N THR A 31 7.04 -10.86 6.03
CA THR A 31 7.70 -10.71 7.33
C THR A 31 6.69 -10.21 8.34
N GLU A 32 6.80 -10.68 9.58
CA GLU A 32 6.02 -10.14 10.69
C GLU A 32 6.50 -8.73 11.05
N ILE A 33 5.54 -7.81 11.17
CA ILE A 33 5.75 -6.43 11.60
C ILE A 33 4.48 -6.02 12.34
N GLU A 34 4.61 -5.57 13.58
CA GLU A 34 3.53 -5.00 14.36
C GLU A 34 3.16 -3.61 13.80
N ILE A 35 1.86 -3.35 13.63
CA ILE A 35 1.36 -2.04 13.19
C ILE A 35 0.49 -1.48 14.31
N ASP A 36 0.83 -0.28 14.78
CA ASP A 36 0.14 0.37 15.89
C ASP A 36 -1.25 0.87 15.49
N TYR A 37 -1.38 1.42 14.29
CA TYR A 37 -2.64 1.99 13.78
C TYR A 37 -2.95 1.48 12.37
N VAL A 38 -4.13 0.89 12.22
CA VAL A 38 -4.63 0.37 10.95
C VAL A 38 -6.00 0.97 10.66
N GLY A 39 -6.17 1.58 9.48
CA GLY A 39 -7.47 2.03 9.01
C GLY A 39 -8.40 0.86 8.67
N LYS A 40 -7.94 -0.05 7.80
CA LYS A 40 -8.66 -1.28 7.45
C LYS A 40 -7.70 -2.44 7.21
N VAL A 41 -7.99 -3.58 7.87
CA VAL A 41 -7.33 -4.85 7.58
C VAL A 41 -7.99 -5.48 6.35
N LEU A 42 -7.18 -5.92 5.39
CA LEU A 42 -7.61 -6.60 4.17
C LEU A 42 -7.28 -8.09 4.29
N VAL A 43 -8.30 -8.92 4.14
CA VAL A 43 -8.21 -10.38 4.24
C VAL A 43 -8.30 -11.08 2.87
N GLU A 44 -8.68 -10.34 1.84
CA GLU A 44 -8.81 -10.83 0.46
C GLU A 44 -7.71 -10.24 -0.42
N ASP A 45 -7.28 -11.04 -1.40
CA ASP A 45 -6.32 -10.57 -2.39
C ASP A 45 -6.98 -9.67 -3.43
N CYS A 46 -6.91 -8.36 -3.18
CA CYS A 46 -7.49 -7.34 -4.03
C CYS A 46 -6.46 -6.25 -4.36
N PHE A 47 -6.49 -5.75 -5.58
CA PHE A 47 -5.68 -4.60 -5.98
C PHE A 47 -6.48 -3.32 -5.75
N LEU A 48 -5.99 -2.46 -4.86
CA LEU A 48 -6.67 -1.21 -4.50
C LEU A 48 -6.02 -0.04 -5.23
N VAL A 49 -6.83 0.87 -5.74
CA VAL A 49 -6.44 2.12 -6.40
C VAL A 49 -7.25 3.29 -5.85
N GLY A 50 -6.80 4.52 -6.13
CA GLY A 50 -7.41 5.75 -5.64
C GLY A 50 -6.90 6.18 -4.27
N TYR A 51 -7.20 7.43 -3.91
CA TYR A 51 -6.79 8.06 -2.66
C TYR A 51 -5.28 7.97 -2.38
N GLY A 52 -4.48 8.19 -3.43
CA GLY A 52 -3.02 8.08 -3.39
C GLY A 52 -2.48 6.71 -3.81
N LEU A 53 -3.30 5.67 -3.85
CA LEU A 53 -2.94 4.37 -4.44
C LEU A 53 -3.10 4.46 -5.97
N ASP A 54 -2.21 3.80 -6.69
CA ASP A 54 -2.13 3.93 -8.15
C ASP A 54 -1.77 2.61 -8.84
N TYR A 55 -2.08 2.56 -10.13
CA TYR A 55 -1.51 1.60 -11.07
C TYR A 55 -0.68 2.37 -12.09
N ASN A 56 0.65 2.32 -11.95
CA ASN A 56 1.58 3.04 -12.83
C ASN A 56 1.20 4.53 -13.00
N GLU A 57 1.03 5.23 -11.87
CA GLU A 57 0.60 6.63 -11.77
C GLU A 57 -0.85 6.93 -12.21
N ILE A 58 -1.61 5.92 -12.63
CA ILE A 58 -3.02 6.06 -13.01
C ILE A 58 -3.91 5.89 -11.77
N GLU A 59 -5.04 6.62 -11.73
CA GLU A 59 -6.03 6.67 -10.63
C GLU A 59 -5.58 7.26 -9.29
N ARG A 60 -4.31 7.70 -9.15
CA ARG A 60 -3.77 8.25 -7.89
C ARG A 60 -4.66 9.31 -7.22
N ASN A 61 -5.28 10.18 -8.02
CA ASN A 61 -6.06 11.32 -7.54
C ASN A 61 -7.56 11.03 -7.36
N THR A 62 -8.01 9.80 -7.58
CA THR A 62 -9.43 9.43 -7.41
C THR A 62 -9.82 9.60 -5.93
N PRO A 63 -10.93 10.31 -5.61
CA PRO A 63 -11.22 10.76 -4.25
C PRO A 63 -11.78 9.66 -3.32
N TYR A 64 -11.76 8.41 -3.77
CA TYR A 64 -12.18 7.23 -3.04
C TYR A 64 -11.27 6.05 -3.39
N VAL A 65 -11.28 5.04 -2.52
CA VAL A 65 -10.56 3.79 -2.75
C VAL A 65 -11.52 2.76 -3.32
N TYR A 66 -11.10 2.05 -4.36
CA TYR A 66 -11.86 0.95 -4.95
C TYR A 66 -10.94 -0.20 -5.38
N ILE A 67 -11.54 -1.35 -5.65
CA ILE A 67 -10.85 -2.55 -6.16
C ILE A 67 -10.78 -2.42 -7.67
N ALA A 68 -9.58 -2.49 -8.25
CA ALA A 68 -9.40 -2.52 -9.69
C ALA A 68 -9.81 -3.90 -10.23
N GLU A 69 -10.65 -3.90 -11.27
CA GLU A 69 -11.02 -5.10 -11.99
C GLU A 69 -10.01 -5.40 -13.10
N GLN A 70 -10.02 -6.63 -13.63
CA GLN A 70 -9.11 -7.02 -14.71
C GLN A 70 -9.27 -6.12 -15.95
N GLU A 71 -10.50 -5.69 -16.24
CA GLU A 71 -10.81 -4.76 -17.34
C GLU A 71 -10.13 -3.40 -17.17
N ASP A 72 -10.03 -2.90 -15.92
CA ASP A 72 -9.33 -1.65 -15.62
C ASP A 72 -7.82 -1.80 -15.89
N ILE A 73 -7.24 -2.91 -15.43
CA ILE A 73 -5.82 -3.22 -15.63
C ILE A 73 -5.47 -3.36 -17.12
N ASP A 74 -6.30 -4.06 -17.88
CA ASP A 74 -6.10 -4.25 -19.32
C ASP A 74 -6.17 -2.92 -20.08
N LYS A 75 -7.12 -2.05 -19.69
CA LYS A 75 -7.24 -0.70 -20.22
C LYS A 75 -6.00 0.14 -19.92
N TRP A 76 -5.52 0.15 -18.68
CA TRP A 76 -4.33 0.93 -18.30
C TRP A 76 -3.07 0.43 -18.98
N ASN A 77 -2.89 -0.88 -19.11
CA ASN A 77 -1.77 -1.44 -19.87
C ASN A 77 -1.75 -0.97 -21.34
N ALA A 78 -2.92 -0.89 -21.98
CA ALA A 78 -3.05 -0.37 -23.33
C ALA A 78 -2.77 1.15 -23.43
N GLU A 79 -2.94 1.91 -22.35
CA GLU A 79 -2.62 3.34 -22.28
C GLU A 79 -1.11 3.57 -22.07
N ILE A 80 -0.45 2.75 -21.26
CA ILE A 80 0.98 2.86 -20.93
C ILE A 80 1.88 2.53 -22.13
N HIS A 81 1.43 1.65 -23.01
CA HIS A 81 2.19 1.21 -24.19
C HIS A 81 1.90 2.02 -25.47
N LYS A 82 1.20 3.16 -25.37
CA LYS A 82 1.07 4.15 -26.45
C LYS A 82 2.16 5.20 -26.37
#